data_AF-A0A2E6AKB4-F1
#
_entry.id   AF-A0A2E6AKB4-F1
#
_cell.length_a   1.000
_cell.length_b   1.000
_cell.length_c   1.000
_cell.angle_alpha   90.00
_cell.angle_beta   90.00
_cell.angle_gamma   90.00
#
_symmetry.space_group_name_H-M   'P 1'
#
loop_
_entity.id
_entity.type
_entity.pdbx_description
1 polymer ?
#
loop_
_entity_poly.entity_id
_entity_poly.type
_entity_poly.pdbx_seq_one_letter_code
_entity_poly.pdbx_strand_id
1 'polypeptide(L)'
;MVSYASTQKMSLNYRVGSPETELSDGNIESRSCSNTSTNHHARTRGMRIQALRIQALRITVPFSRTKRSHTMQFSVRVNAHMIGTCLAAIGFAFSMSNTYADSQFDVNKRTRWKDDDGWVRIEWQAAQWPATKTAVIVCDMWDSHHCLNAVRRVKQLAPRIDELLRVARQQGATIIHAPSSCVDFYASHPARQKALTVPRSSQLPDAIETWCHWKDDREQSIGYPIDASDGGEDDDPEEHQRWHEQLAAIGRNPKAPWIRQIETISIHDSDFITDDGAETWSILEHNDINHVMLVGVHTNMCVLGRPFGLRQLSRHGKDVVLVRDLTDTMYNPAMPPYINHFSGTDLIVEHIEQHVCPTISSEQVLGGKPLRFRLDRRPHIVIMIGEQEYLTRVTLPEFARQQLYADYRVSYVFADAENPNYFHDSDQIADADLLIVSVRRRTPPVAQLKLVRDHIDAGKPVLGLRTASHAFSLRNNSPPSGHTSWESFDGEVFGGNYQGHHGNKEKDDERTLVWRSSPPDAPLLAGTNLQGEAPTTSWLYKTSPLRPGTNVLMMGRVGQRQPHEPVSWTYVHQGGGRSFYTSLGHPDDFQNTDFIAMLKNAVDWCVAP
;
A
#
# COMPACT_ATOMS: atom_id res chain seq x y z
N MET A 1 13.37 39.63 35.89
CA MET A 1 12.06 40.29 35.66
C MET A 1 11.65 39.97 34.24
N VAL A 2 10.76 38.99 34.10
CA VAL A 2 10.25 38.47 32.83
C VAL A 2 8.84 39.04 32.67
N SER A 3 8.58 39.74 31.57
CA SER A 3 7.26 40.28 31.24
C SER A 3 6.59 39.34 30.23
N TYR A 4 5.43 38.84 30.62
CA TYR A 4 4.56 37.96 29.83
C TYR A 4 3.86 38.76 28.72
N ALA A 5 3.95 38.28 27.48
CA ALA A 5 3.06 38.69 26.40
C ALA A 5 1.98 37.61 26.19
N SER A 6 0.73 38.05 26.28
CA SER A 6 -0.50 37.27 26.17
C SER A 6 -0.71 36.68 24.77
N THR A 7 -0.88 35.38 24.67
CA THR A 7 -1.41 34.72 23.46
C THR A 7 -2.93 34.63 23.53
N GLN A 8 -3.59 35.32 22.60
CA GLN A 8 -5.02 35.24 22.33
C GLN A 8 -5.41 33.81 21.95
N LYS A 9 -6.42 33.25 22.62
CA LYS A 9 -7.14 32.06 22.16
C LYS A 9 -7.92 32.41 20.90
N MET A 10 -7.53 31.84 19.77
CA MET A 10 -8.30 31.88 18.54
C MET A 10 -9.16 30.61 18.47
N SER A 11 -10.44 30.74 18.82
CA SER A 11 -11.45 29.71 18.62
C SER A 11 -11.89 29.71 17.15
N LEU A 12 -11.50 28.69 16.38
CA LEU A 12 -12.01 28.46 15.03
C LEU A 12 -13.29 27.61 15.10
N ASN A 13 -14.40 28.23 14.69
CA ASN A 13 -15.68 27.57 14.46
C ASN A 13 -15.60 26.80 13.14
N TYR A 14 -15.78 25.48 13.19
CA TYR A 14 -16.01 24.68 11.98
C TYR A 14 -17.41 24.99 11.41
N ARG A 15 -17.44 25.50 10.17
CA ARG A 15 -18.64 25.47 9.30
C ARG A 15 -18.52 24.25 8.41
N VAL A 16 -19.24 23.18 8.76
CA VAL A 16 -19.53 22.09 7.82
C VAL A 16 -20.61 22.61 6.88
N GLY A 17 -20.26 22.82 5.61
CA GLY A 17 -21.23 23.16 4.57
C GLY A 17 -22.07 21.95 4.20
N SER A 18 -23.39 22.13 4.25
CA SER A 18 -24.39 21.17 3.77
C SER A 18 -24.30 20.95 2.26
N PRO A 19 -24.54 19.73 1.77
CA PRO A 19 -25.18 19.53 0.48
C PRO A 19 -26.64 19.13 0.71
N GLU A 20 -27.55 20.08 0.48
CA GLU A 20 -28.94 19.80 0.16
C GLU A 20 -29.01 19.14 -1.22
N THR A 21 -29.74 18.03 -1.32
CA THR A 21 -30.60 17.66 -2.46
C THR A 21 -31.40 16.43 -2.05
N GLU A 22 -32.44 16.64 -1.23
CA GLU A 22 -33.58 15.74 -1.17
C GLU A 22 -34.52 16.11 -2.32
N LEU A 23 -34.70 15.20 -3.27
CA LEU A 23 -35.78 15.27 -4.25
C LEU A 23 -37.08 14.88 -3.54
N SER A 24 -37.98 15.85 -3.44
CA SER A 24 -39.32 15.72 -2.91
C SER A 24 -40.22 14.90 -3.83
N ASP A 25 -41.14 14.17 -3.19
CA ASP A 25 -42.24 13.43 -3.79
C ASP A 25 -43.10 14.30 -4.71
N GLY A 26 -43.31 13.82 -5.94
CA GLY A 26 -44.27 14.37 -6.89
C GLY A 26 -45.18 13.25 -7.41
N ASN A 27 -46.43 13.25 -6.93
CA ASN A 27 -47.57 12.52 -7.50
C ASN A 27 -47.63 12.70 -9.01
N ILE A 28 -47.64 11.60 -9.79
CA ILE A 28 -48.19 11.60 -11.14
C ILE A 28 -49.14 10.42 -11.30
N GLU A 29 -50.38 10.80 -11.60
CA GLU A 29 -51.52 9.94 -11.85
C GLU A 29 -51.32 9.02 -13.06
N SER A 30 -51.96 7.87 -12.92
CA SER A 30 -52.24 6.86 -13.94
C SER A 30 -52.74 7.41 -15.28
N ARG A 31 -52.14 6.95 -16.39
CA ARG A 31 -52.89 6.65 -17.62
C ARG A 31 -52.40 5.36 -18.26
N SER A 32 -53.36 4.47 -18.42
CA SER A 32 -53.36 3.22 -19.15
C SER A 32 -52.95 3.36 -20.62
N CYS A 33 -52.18 2.38 -21.13
CA CYS A 33 -52.46 1.82 -22.45
C CYS A 33 -51.88 0.41 -22.55
N SER A 34 -52.79 -0.54 -22.75
CA SER A 34 -52.58 -1.94 -23.12
C SER A 34 -51.90 -2.06 -24.48
N ASN A 35 -50.98 -3.02 -24.63
CA ASN A 35 -51.03 -3.95 -25.75
C ASN A 35 -50.22 -5.22 -25.49
N THR A 36 -50.87 -6.32 -25.81
CA THR A 36 -50.50 -7.72 -25.68
C THR A 36 -49.72 -8.24 -26.90
N SER A 37 -49.20 -9.46 -26.73
CA SER A 37 -48.77 -10.46 -27.73
C SER A 37 -47.25 -10.61 -27.86
N THR A 38 -46.63 -11.79 -27.94
CA THR A 38 -47.02 -13.21 -27.77
C THR A 38 -45.72 -14.02 -27.74
N ASN A 39 -45.72 -15.12 -26.99
CA ASN A 39 -44.67 -16.15 -26.95
C ASN A 39 -44.44 -16.87 -28.30
N HIS A 40 -43.18 -17.21 -28.61
CA HIS A 40 -42.87 -18.47 -29.31
C HIS A 40 -41.50 -19.07 -28.95
N HIS A 41 -41.55 -20.35 -28.57
CA HIS A 41 -40.44 -21.30 -28.44
C HIS A 41 -39.85 -21.66 -29.81
N ALA A 42 -38.53 -21.93 -29.89
CA ALA A 42 -37.98 -23.27 -30.18
C ALA A 42 -36.49 -23.28 -30.61
N ARG A 43 -35.73 -24.13 -29.89
CA ARG A 43 -34.73 -25.13 -30.35
C ARG A 43 -33.52 -24.74 -31.24
N THR A 44 -32.36 -24.83 -30.59
CA THR A 44 -31.13 -25.58 -30.95
C THR A 44 -30.99 -26.22 -32.34
N ARG A 45 -29.85 -25.92 -33.01
CA ARG A 45 -29.03 -26.83 -33.84
C ARG A 45 -27.62 -26.27 -34.04
N GLY A 46 -26.61 -27.14 -34.05
CA GLY A 46 -25.19 -26.79 -34.00
C GLY A 46 -24.42 -26.80 -35.33
N MET A 47 -23.12 -26.47 -35.18
CA MET A 47 -21.94 -26.74 -36.02
C MET A 47 -21.93 -26.35 -37.52
N ARG A 48 -21.03 -25.42 -37.90
CA ARG A 48 -19.79 -25.72 -38.66
C ARG A 48 -18.94 -24.47 -38.91
N ILE A 49 -17.62 -24.67 -38.81
CA ILE A 49 -16.53 -23.74 -39.08
C ILE A 49 -16.37 -23.55 -40.59
N GLN A 50 -16.26 -22.31 -41.07
CA GLN A 50 -15.76 -21.97 -42.41
C GLN A 50 -14.65 -20.92 -42.31
N ALA A 51 -13.50 -21.24 -42.93
CA ALA A 51 -12.38 -20.35 -43.12
C ALA A 51 -12.69 -19.33 -44.24
N LEU A 52 -12.28 -18.07 -44.06
CA LEU A 52 -12.34 -17.06 -45.12
C LEU A 52 -11.07 -16.22 -45.20
N ARG A 53 -10.68 -16.01 -46.46
CA ARG A 53 -9.43 -15.50 -47.01
C ARG A 53 -9.22 -14.01 -46.75
N ILE A 54 -7.96 -13.64 -46.50
CA ILE A 54 -7.45 -12.26 -46.44
C ILE A 54 -7.35 -11.69 -47.86
N GLN A 55 -7.97 -10.54 -48.11
CA GLN A 55 -7.80 -9.73 -49.33
C GLN A 55 -6.65 -8.73 -49.13
N ALA A 56 -5.77 -8.61 -50.14
CA ALA A 56 -4.66 -7.66 -50.16
C ALA A 56 -5.12 -6.28 -50.63
N LEU A 57 -4.81 -5.25 -49.83
CA LEU A 57 -4.98 -3.83 -50.15
C LEU A 57 -3.93 -3.38 -51.17
N ARG A 58 -4.33 -2.73 -52.27
CA ARG A 58 -3.42 -2.04 -53.21
C ARG A 58 -3.45 -0.53 -52.95
N ILE A 59 -2.30 0.05 -52.65
CA ILE A 59 -2.08 1.49 -52.58
C ILE A 59 -1.39 1.93 -53.88
N THR A 60 -1.94 2.93 -54.56
CA THR A 60 -1.42 3.50 -55.81
C THR A 60 -0.80 4.87 -55.51
N VAL A 61 0.44 5.10 -55.92
CA VAL A 61 1.10 6.43 -55.93
C VAL A 61 1.54 6.74 -57.35
N PRO A 62 1.26 7.93 -57.93
CA PRO A 62 1.69 8.25 -59.28
C PRO A 62 3.04 8.96 -59.28
N PHE A 63 3.96 8.57 -60.19
CA PHE A 63 5.06 9.44 -60.61
C PHE A 63 5.31 9.34 -62.12
N SER A 64 5.69 10.48 -62.69
CA SER A 64 5.64 10.80 -64.12
C SER A 64 6.86 10.33 -64.93
N ARG A 65 6.66 10.26 -66.25
CA ARG A 65 7.57 9.81 -67.32
C ARG A 65 8.89 10.60 -67.36
N THR A 66 10.00 9.94 -67.75
CA THR A 66 10.66 10.14 -69.08
C THR A 66 11.89 9.25 -69.36
N LYS A 67 11.97 8.83 -70.64
CA LYS A 67 13.13 8.55 -71.52
C LYS A 67 13.97 7.25 -71.42
N ARG A 68 14.05 6.65 -72.63
CA ARG A 68 14.83 5.53 -73.19
C ARG A 68 16.28 5.35 -72.71
N SER A 69 16.70 4.09 -72.56
CA SER A 69 17.85 3.49 -73.28
C SER A 69 17.89 1.95 -73.10
N HIS A 70 18.47 1.25 -74.07
CA HIS A 70 18.63 -0.21 -74.09
C HIS A 70 19.67 -0.68 -73.07
N THR A 71 19.44 -1.83 -72.41
CA THR A 71 20.52 -2.61 -71.78
C THR A 71 20.16 -4.09 -71.68
N MET A 72 21.17 -4.93 -71.92
CA MET A 72 21.17 -6.40 -71.97
C MET A 72 20.47 -7.08 -70.78
N GLN A 73 19.72 -8.16 -71.06
CA GLN A 73 19.26 -9.10 -70.02
C GLN A 73 20.40 -10.08 -69.67
N PHE A 74 20.99 -9.91 -68.48
CA PHE A 74 21.64 -11.01 -67.77
C PHE A 74 20.59 -11.72 -66.92
N SER A 75 20.33 -13.00 -67.22
CA SER A 75 19.48 -13.85 -66.40
C SER A 75 20.29 -14.40 -65.23
N VAL A 76 20.23 -13.74 -64.07
CA VAL A 76 20.64 -14.33 -62.78
C VAL A 76 19.46 -15.13 -62.24
N ARG A 77 19.60 -16.46 -62.19
CA ARG A 77 18.65 -17.32 -61.46
C ARG A 77 18.88 -17.16 -59.97
N VAL A 78 18.12 -16.28 -59.32
CA VAL A 78 18.04 -16.25 -57.85
C VAL A 78 17.08 -17.36 -57.41
N ASN A 79 17.61 -18.34 -56.69
CA ASN A 79 16.82 -19.43 -56.12
C ASN A 79 15.77 -18.87 -55.16
N ALA A 80 14.48 -19.05 -55.49
CA ALA A 80 13.34 -18.61 -54.70
C ALA A 80 13.28 -19.20 -53.27
N HIS A 81 14.12 -20.19 -52.96
CA HIS A 81 14.26 -20.76 -51.62
C HIS A 81 15.12 -19.93 -50.65
N MET A 82 16.00 -19.03 -51.11
CA MET A 82 16.81 -18.19 -50.20
C MET A 82 16.11 -16.89 -49.76
N ILE A 83 15.10 -16.44 -50.49
CA ILE A 83 14.34 -15.21 -50.14
C ILE A 83 13.28 -15.52 -49.07
N GLY A 84 12.69 -16.72 -49.11
CA GLY A 84 11.69 -17.16 -48.12
C GLY A 84 12.24 -17.39 -46.71
N THR A 85 13.47 -17.90 -46.58
CA THR A 85 14.13 -18.10 -45.28
C THR A 85 14.63 -16.80 -44.66
N CYS A 86 15.14 -15.86 -45.45
CA CYS A 86 15.52 -14.53 -44.94
C CYS A 86 14.30 -13.68 -44.54
N LEU A 87 13.19 -13.72 -45.28
CA LEU A 87 11.96 -13.00 -44.90
C LEU A 87 11.25 -13.62 -43.69
N ALA A 88 11.30 -14.95 -43.53
CA ALA A 88 10.78 -15.61 -42.33
C ALA A 88 11.65 -15.30 -41.09
N ALA A 89 12.98 -15.24 -41.22
CA ALA A 89 13.88 -14.85 -40.13
C ALA A 89 13.74 -13.37 -39.74
N ILE A 90 13.54 -12.47 -40.71
CA ILE A 90 13.28 -11.05 -40.47
C ILE A 90 11.87 -10.85 -39.85
N GLY A 91 10.86 -11.60 -40.29
CA GLY A 91 9.52 -11.59 -39.71
C GLY A 91 9.47 -12.14 -38.28
N PHE A 92 10.25 -13.17 -37.96
CA PHE A 92 10.36 -13.72 -36.60
C PHE A 92 11.15 -12.79 -35.67
N ALA A 93 12.19 -12.12 -36.19
CA ALA A 93 12.92 -11.09 -35.46
C ALA A 93 12.04 -9.86 -35.17
N PHE A 94 11.28 -9.36 -36.15
CA PHE A 94 10.33 -8.24 -35.94
C PHE A 94 9.18 -8.57 -34.98
N SER A 95 8.74 -9.83 -34.95
CA SER A 95 7.67 -10.27 -34.04
C SER A 95 8.14 -10.37 -32.58
N MET A 96 9.42 -10.71 -32.34
CA MET A 96 10.00 -10.73 -30.98
C MET A 96 10.50 -9.36 -30.52
N SER A 97 10.81 -8.43 -31.44
CA SER A 97 11.16 -7.05 -31.07
C SER A 97 9.96 -6.24 -30.60
N ASN A 98 8.77 -6.49 -31.17
CA ASN A 98 7.54 -5.79 -30.76
C ASN A 98 6.99 -6.25 -29.40
N THR A 99 7.34 -7.43 -28.89
CA THR A 99 6.86 -7.88 -27.57
C THR A 99 7.53 -7.19 -26.40
N TYR A 100 8.75 -6.65 -26.56
CA TYR A 100 9.44 -5.91 -25.49
C TYR A 100 9.06 -4.42 -25.46
N ALA A 101 8.74 -3.84 -26.63
CA ALA A 101 8.48 -2.41 -26.77
C ALA A 101 7.21 -1.93 -26.01
N ASP A 102 6.27 -2.83 -25.73
CA ASP A 102 4.99 -2.52 -25.07
C ASP A 102 4.91 -3.01 -23.61
N SER A 103 5.99 -3.56 -23.04
CA SER A 103 5.96 -4.01 -21.65
C SER A 103 6.07 -2.86 -20.64
N GLN A 104 5.25 -2.90 -19.61
CA GLN A 104 5.13 -1.85 -18.61
C GLN A 104 4.86 -2.44 -17.22
N PHE A 105 5.24 -1.70 -16.18
CA PHE A 105 4.84 -1.96 -14.81
C PHE A 105 3.65 -1.08 -14.46
N ASP A 106 2.52 -1.71 -14.10
CA ASP A 106 1.40 -1.01 -13.49
C ASP A 106 1.73 -0.84 -11.99
N VAL A 107 2.13 0.37 -11.60
CA VAL A 107 2.49 0.69 -10.21
C VAL A 107 1.39 1.50 -9.56
N ASN A 108 1.13 1.24 -8.28
CA ASN A 108 0.25 2.03 -7.44
C ASN A 108 1.09 2.65 -6.32
N LYS A 109 1.52 3.89 -6.56
CA LYS A 109 2.46 4.63 -5.71
C LYS A 109 1.75 5.10 -4.45
N ARG A 110 2.25 4.72 -3.28
CA ARG A 110 1.73 5.17 -1.98
C ARG A 110 2.53 6.37 -1.48
N THR A 111 1.85 7.46 -1.15
CA THR A 111 2.42 8.65 -0.50
C THR A 111 1.71 8.94 0.80
N ARG A 112 2.38 9.71 1.66
CA ARG A 112 1.79 10.26 2.86
C ARG A 112 2.09 11.74 2.96
N TRP A 113 1.25 12.49 3.65
CA TRP A 113 1.54 13.89 3.95
C TRP A 113 0.68 14.36 5.12
N LYS A 114 1.13 15.39 5.83
CA LYS A 114 0.32 16.07 6.85
C LYS A 114 -0.43 17.23 6.21
N ASP A 115 -1.74 17.29 6.41
CA ASP A 115 -2.56 18.42 5.98
C ASP A 115 -2.42 19.65 6.89
N ASP A 116 -3.12 20.73 6.54
CA ASP A 116 -3.08 22.00 7.27
C ASP A 116 -3.56 21.87 8.72
N ASP A 117 -4.38 20.86 9.00
CA ASP A 117 -4.89 20.52 10.34
C ASP A 117 -3.95 19.57 11.10
N GLY A 118 -2.82 19.18 10.51
CA GLY A 118 -1.78 18.34 11.09
C GLY A 118 -2.02 16.83 10.94
N TRP A 119 -3.06 16.42 10.21
CA TRP A 119 -3.45 15.03 10.07
C TRP A 119 -2.69 14.32 8.96
N VAL A 120 -2.26 13.08 9.25
CA VAL A 120 -1.62 12.23 8.24
C VAL A 120 -2.66 11.74 7.24
N ARG A 121 -2.46 12.09 5.96
CA ARG A 121 -3.19 11.59 4.80
C ARG A 121 -2.34 10.52 4.11
N ILE A 122 -3.01 9.49 3.60
CA ILE A 122 -2.41 8.45 2.77
C ILE A 122 -3.12 8.47 1.42
N GLU A 123 -2.35 8.47 0.35
CA GLU A 123 -2.83 8.56 -1.02
C GLU A 123 -2.17 7.51 -1.91
N TRP A 124 -2.92 7.07 -2.92
CA TRP A 124 -2.50 6.12 -3.94
C TRP A 124 -2.56 6.81 -5.29
N GLN A 125 -1.48 6.69 -6.06
CA GLN A 125 -1.42 7.18 -7.43
C GLN A 125 -1.04 6.03 -8.36
N ALA A 126 -2.01 5.57 -9.15
CA ALA A 126 -1.75 4.63 -10.23
C ALA A 126 -0.89 5.29 -11.32
N ALA A 127 0.11 4.57 -11.80
CA ALA A 127 0.94 4.97 -12.92
C ALA A 127 1.37 3.74 -13.73
N GLN A 128 1.64 3.96 -15.01
CA GLN A 128 2.17 2.94 -15.91
C GLN A 128 3.59 3.33 -16.28
N TRP A 129 4.55 2.49 -15.93
CA TRP A 129 5.97 2.74 -16.14
C TRP A 129 6.48 1.85 -17.29
N PRO A 130 6.86 2.43 -18.45
CA PRO A 130 7.47 1.64 -19.51
C PRO A 130 8.72 0.93 -18.98
N ALA A 131 8.79 -0.39 -19.16
CA ALA A 131 9.85 -1.17 -18.55
C ALA A 131 11.24 -0.74 -19.08
N THR A 132 11.33 -0.41 -20.36
CA THR A 132 12.55 0.13 -21.01
C THR A 132 12.99 1.52 -20.51
N LYS A 133 12.12 2.22 -19.77
CA LYS A 133 12.39 3.53 -19.13
C LYS A 133 12.52 3.42 -17.60
N THR A 134 12.60 2.19 -17.10
CA THR A 134 12.64 1.85 -15.68
C THR A 134 13.96 1.17 -15.32
N ALA A 135 14.54 1.55 -14.18
CA ALA A 135 15.64 0.80 -13.58
C ALA A 135 15.26 0.23 -12.22
N VAL A 136 15.88 -0.89 -11.86
CA VAL A 136 15.93 -1.40 -10.49
C VAL A 136 17.36 -1.25 -9.97
N ILE A 137 17.51 -0.53 -8.86
CA ILE A 137 18.80 -0.37 -8.18
C ILE A 137 18.80 -1.25 -6.92
N VAL A 138 19.81 -2.10 -6.79
CA VAL A 138 20.01 -3.01 -5.65
C VAL A 138 21.05 -2.40 -4.72
N CYS A 139 20.59 -1.81 -3.61
CA CYS A 139 21.43 -1.12 -2.64
C CYS A 139 21.99 -2.11 -1.61
N ASP A 140 23.32 -2.23 -1.55
CA ASP A 140 24.05 -2.74 -0.38
C ASP A 140 23.58 -4.12 0.14
N MET A 141 23.11 -5.00 -0.75
CA MET A 141 22.74 -6.39 -0.43
C MET A 141 23.98 -7.27 -0.23
N TRP A 142 24.79 -6.98 0.79
CA TRP A 142 26.08 -7.61 1.01
C TRP A 142 26.02 -9.09 1.40
N ASP A 143 27.12 -9.80 1.21
CA ASP A 143 27.26 -11.21 1.55
C ASP A 143 27.41 -11.47 3.07
N SER A 144 27.74 -10.44 3.85
CA SER A 144 27.83 -10.48 5.31
C SER A 144 27.68 -9.08 5.91
N HIS A 145 27.47 -9.01 7.23
CA HIS A 145 27.37 -7.78 8.00
C HIS A 145 27.87 -8.01 9.44
N HIS A 146 28.23 -6.93 10.16
CA HIS A 146 28.66 -7.04 11.56
C HIS A 146 27.50 -7.44 12.48
N CYS A 147 26.29 -6.96 12.19
CA CYS A 147 25.03 -7.45 12.76
C CYS A 147 24.61 -8.80 12.13
N LEU A 148 24.52 -9.85 12.94
CA LEU A 148 24.07 -11.20 12.53
C LEU A 148 22.61 -11.19 12.11
N ASN A 149 21.75 -10.44 12.81
CA ASN A 149 20.34 -10.30 12.49
C ASN A 149 20.13 -9.58 11.14
N ALA A 150 20.96 -8.59 10.80
CA ALA A 150 20.99 -7.99 9.46
C ALA A 150 21.37 -9.04 8.40
N VAL A 151 22.37 -9.90 8.65
CA VAL A 151 22.70 -11.03 7.74
C VAL A 151 21.50 -11.97 7.57
N ARG A 152 20.78 -12.30 8.65
CA ARG A 152 19.60 -13.17 8.61
C ARG A 152 18.44 -12.53 7.82
N ARG A 153 18.28 -11.21 7.87
CA ARG A 153 17.26 -10.47 7.11
C ARG A 153 17.64 -10.33 5.63
N VAL A 154 18.89 -9.97 5.32
CA VAL A 154 19.44 -9.96 3.95
C VAL A 154 19.23 -11.31 3.26
N LYS A 155 19.52 -12.43 3.93
CA LYS A 155 19.30 -13.78 3.39
C LYS A 155 17.83 -14.09 3.09
N GLN A 156 16.89 -13.47 3.78
CA GLN A 156 15.44 -13.64 3.52
C GLN A 156 14.97 -12.74 2.37
N LEU A 157 15.51 -11.53 2.26
CA LEU A 157 15.20 -10.60 1.17
C LEU A 157 15.74 -11.08 -0.19
N ALA A 158 16.96 -11.61 -0.18
CA ALA A 158 17.73 -11.89 -1.40
C ALA A 158 16.99 -12.74 -2.45
N PRO A 159 16.32 -13.86 -2.12
CA PRO A 159 15.58 -14.65 -3.12
C PRO A 159 14.44 -13.87 -3.79
N ARG A 160 13.70 -13.04 -3.03
CA ARG A 160 12.57 -12.28 -3.57
C ARG A 160 13.06 -11.08 -4.39
N ILE A 161 14.17 -10.46 -3.98
CA ILE A 161 14.85 -9.46 -4.80
C ILE A 161 15.30 -10.09 -6.12
N ASP A 162 15.99 -11.24 -6.11
CA ASP A 162 16.41 -11.93 -7.33
C ASP A 162 15.23 -12.25 -8.27
N GLU A 163 14.09 -12.68 -7.71
CA GLU A 163 12.86 -12.88 -8.47
C GLU A 163 12.36 -11.58 -9.11
N LEU A 164 12.35 -10.47 -8.36
CA LEU A 164 12.00 -9.14 -8.88
C LEU A 164 12.92 -8.75 -10.02
N LEU A 165 14.23 -8.90 -9.87
CA LEU A 165 15.21 -8.57 -10.90
C LEU A 165 15.01 -9.43 -12.15
N ARG A 166 14.70 -10.72 -11.98
CA ARG A 166 14.42 -11.61 -13.11
C ARG A 166 13.21 -11.13 -13.90
N VAL A 167 12.10 -10.78 -13.24
CA VAL A 167 10.89 -10.27 -13.92
C VAL A 167 11.17 -8.91 -14.55
N ALA A 168 11.82 -8.00 -13.82
CA ALA A 168 12.13 -6.68 -14.32
C ALA A 168 13.04 -6.74 -15.56
N ARG A 169 14.09 -7.56 -15.52
CA ARG A 169 15.00 -7.80 -16.64
C ARG A 169 14.29 -8.47 -17.83
N GLN A 170 13.37 -9.42 -17.57
CA GLN A 170 12.54 -10.04 -18.61
C GLN A 170 11.57 -9.07 -19.29
N GLN A 171 11.18 -7.98 -18.63
CA GLN A 171 10.40 -6.89 -19.23
C GLN A 171 11.29 -5.79 -19.83
N GLY A 172 12.62 -5.88 -19.69
CA GLY A 172 13.55 -4.93 -20.30
C GLY A 172 13.91 -3.73 -19.41
N ALA A 173 13.67 -3.81 -18.10
CA ALA A 173 14.20 -2.84 -17.15
C ALA A 173 15.73 -2.95 -17.01
N THR A 174 16.36 -1.81 -16.74
CA THR A 174 17.80 -1.74 -16.45
C THR A 174 18.08 -2.17 -15.01
N ILE A 175 19.02 -3.08 -14.78
CA ILE A 175 19.41 -3.51 -13.43
C ILE A 175 20.76 -2.90 -13.07
N ILE A 176 20.84 -2.23 -11.91
CA ILE A 176 22.07 -1.65 -11.37
C ILE A 176 22.31 -2.24 -9.99
N HIS A 177 23.41 -2.96 -9.83
CA HIS A 177 23.88 -3.45 -8.54
C HIS A 177 24.81 -2.42 -7.91
N ALA A 178 24.48 -1.98 -6.70
CA ALA A 178 25.27 -1.01 -5.95
C ALA A 178 25.78 -1.60 -4.63
N PRO A 179 26.75 -2.54 -4.67
CA PRO A 179 27.35 -3.15 -3.49
C PRO A 179 28.45 -2.23 -2.94
N SER A 180 28.07 -1.21 -2.18
CA SER A 180 29.00 -0.16 -1.78
C SER A 180 30.16 -0.72 -0.96
N SER A 181 31.35 -0.13 -1.13
CA SER A 181 32.59 -0.58 -0.48
C SER A 181 33.08 -1.98 -0.92
N CYS A 182 32.44 -2.60 -1.92
CA CYS A 182 32.81 -3.92 -2.45
C CYS A 182 32.84 -3.97 -3.98
N VAL A 183 32.76 -2.83 -4.66
CA VAL A 183 32.75 -2.78 -6.14
C VAL A 183 34.06 -3.33 -6.73
N ASP A 184 35.19 -3.20 -6.03
CA ASP A 184 36.50 -3.71 -6.45
C ASP A 184 36.52 -5.23 -6.65
N PHE A 185 35.70 -5.98 -5.90
CA PHE A 185 35.53 -7.43 -6.12
C PHE A 185 35.09 -7.73 -7.55
N TYR A 186 34.33 -6.82 -8.16
CA TYR A 186 33.78 -6.93 -9.50
C TYR A 186 34.61 -6.24 -10.57
N ALA A 187 35.85 -5.83 -10.29
CA ALA A 187 36.68 -5.08 -11.24
C ALA A 187 36.79 -5.74 -12.62
N SER A 188 36.82 -7.08 -12.71
CA SER A 188 36.86 -7.82 -13.98
C SER A 188 35.49 -8.26 -14.53
N HIS A 189 34.41 -8.05 -13.77
CA HIS A 189 33.07 -8.50 -14.16
C HIS A 189 32.54 -7.68 -15.35
N PRO A 190 31.92 -8.31 -16.37
CA PRO A 190 31.40 -7.59 -17.54
C PRO A 190 30.45 -6.44 -17.19
N ALA A 191 29.54 -6.64 -16.23
CA ALA A 191 28.63 -5.59 -15.75
C ALA A 191 29.35 -4.37 -15.12
N ARG A 192 30.50 -4.56 -14.45
CA ARG A 192 31.31 -3.45 -13.94
C ARG A 192 32.03 -2.71 -15.07
N GLN A 193 32.62 -3.47 -15.99
CA GLN A 193 33.25 -2.91 -17.20
C GLN A 193 32.25 -2.11 -18.03
N LYS A 194 31.03 -2.62 -18.17
CA LYS A 194 29.93 -1.93 -18.84
C LYS A 194 29.63 -0.59 -18.20
N ALA A 195 29.51 -0.52 -16.86
CA ALA A 195 29.30 0.73 -16.14
C ALA A 195 30.41 1.75 -16.40
N LEU A 196 31.68 1.33 -16.37
CA LEU A 196 32.84 2.19 -16.64
C LEU A 196 32.89 2.73 -18.09
N THR A 197 32.29 2.02 -19.05
CA THR A 197 32.26 2.44 -20.45
C THR A 197 31.11 3.40 -20.79
N VAL A 198 30.14 3.57 -19.88
CA VAL A 198 29.07 4.56 -20.09
C VAL A 198 29.70 5.95 -20.06
N PRO A 199 29.52 6.77 -21.11
CA PRO A 199 30.04 8.13 -21.09
C PRO A 199 29.49 8.88 -19.88
N ARG A 200 30.34 9.66 -19.21
CA ARG A 200 29.90 10.52 -18.12
C ARG A 200 28.88 11.52 -18.67
N SER A 201 27.77 11.70 -17.97
CA SER A 201 26.75 12.70 -18.32
C SER A 201 27.38 14.09 -18.45
N SER A 202 26.92 14.85 -19.44
CA SER A 202 27.32 16.24 -19.64
C SER A 202 26.72 17.18 -18.59
N GLN A 203 25.70 16.74 -17.85
CA GLN A 203 24.99 17.52 -16.84
C GLN A 203 24.77 16.66 -15.58
N LEU A 204 25.84 16.49 -14.80
CA LEU A 204 25.71 15.84 -13.51
C LEU A 204 25.02 16.78 -12.52
N PRO A 205 24.03 16.29 -11.75
CA PRO A 205 23.41 17.08 -10.72
C PRO A 205 24.40 17.46 -9.61
N ASP A 206 24.17 18.62 -9.00
CA ASP A 206 24.99 19.11 -7.90
C ASP A 206 25.04 18.08 -6.76
N ALA A 207 26.25 17.78 -6.29
CA ALA A 207 26.50 16.88 -5.17
C ALA A 207 26.03 15.42 -5.38
N ILE A 208 25.71 14.99 -6.62
CA ILE A 208 25.24 13.62 -6.91
C ILE A 208 26.20 12.53 -6.46
N GLU A 209 27.51 12.82 -6.39
CA GLU A 209 28.56 11.88 -5.96
C GLU A 209 28.68 11.78 -4.43
N THR A 210 27.92 12.57 -3.66
CA THR A 210 28.07 12.67 -2.19
C THR A 210 26.92 12.02 -1.44
N TRP A 211 27.17 11.70 -0.17
CA TRP A 211 26.14 11.21 0.73
C TRP A 211 25.11 12.30 1.01
N CYS A 212 23.82 11.99 0.83
CA CYS A 212 22.71 12.89 1.08
C CYS A 212 22.07 12.61 2.45
N HIS A 213 22.43 13.41 3.45
CA HIS A 213 21.90 13.25 4.80
C HIS A 213 20.41 13.60 4.90
N TRP A 214 19.94 14.57 4.12
CA TRP A 214 18.56 15.05 4.07
C TRP A 214 18.26 15.54 2.65
N LYS A 215 17.06 15.28 2.15
CA LYS A 215 16.60 15.72 0.83
C LYS A 215 16.50 17.24 0.76
N ASP A 216 15.99 17.85 1.82
CA ASP A 216 15.79 19.29 1.98
C ASP A 216 15.70 19.72 3.47
N ASP A 217 15.65 21.03 3.71
CA ASP A 217 15.54 21.61 5.06
C ASP A 217 14.29 21.15 5.82
N ARG A 218 13.21 20.81 5.09
CA ARG A 218 11.97 20.33 5.69
C ARG A 218 12.18 18.95 6.28
N GLU A 219 12.73 18.00 5.51
CA GLU A 219 13.07 16.67 6.04
C GLU A 219 14.02 16.77 7.24
N GLN A 220 15.04 17.63 7.14
CA GLN A 220 16.02 17.84 8.21
C GLN A 220 15.37 18.34 9.51
N SER A 221 14.42 19.27 9.42
CA SER A 221 13.74 19.83 10.61
C SER A 221 12.89 18.81 11.37
N ILE A 222 12.45 17.74 10.68
CA ILE A 222 11.62 16.68 11.25
C ILE A 222 12.50 15.61 11.91
N GLY A 223 13.66 15.31 11.32
CA GLY A 223 14.58 14.29 11.82
C GLY A 223 14.12 12.86 11.51
N TYR A 224 14.86 11.87 12.04
CA TYR A 224 14.47 10.47 11.90
C TYR A 224 13.40 10.07 12.94
N PRO A 225 12.46 9.17 12.58
CA PRO A 225 11.43 8.68 13.51
C PRO A 225 11.94 7.59 14.47
N ILE A 226 13.20 7.17 14.32
CA ILE A 226 13.89 6.19 15.18
C ILE A 226 15.27 6.73 15.55
N ASP A 227 15.77 6.28 16.71
CA ASP A 227 17.16 6.50 17.11
C ASP A 227 17.99 5.28 16.70
N ALA A 228 18.94 5.49 15.79
CA ALA A 228 19.92 4.50 15.35
C ALA A 228 21.36 5.00 15.58
N SER A 229 21.55 5.93 16.54
CA SER A 229 22.85 6.53 16.85
C SER A 229 23.88 5.55 17.42
N ASP A 230 23.43 4.40 17.91
CA ASP A 230 24.26 3.27 18.35
C ASP A 230 24.70 2.34 17.20
N GLY A 231 24.29 2.64 15.96
CA GLY A 231 24.53 1.81 14.78
C GLY A 231 23.37 0.87 14.44
N GLY A 232 22.32 0.78 15.28
CA GLY A 232 21.12 0.00 15.02
C GLY A 232 21.29 -1.51 15.12
N GLU A 233 22.31 -1.96 15.86
CA GLU A 233 22.63 -3.37 16.11
C GLU A 233 21.54 -4.02 16.98
N ASP A 234 20.86 -5.04 16.45
CA ASP A 234 19.75 -5.71 17.13
C ASP A 234 20.04 -7.17 17.50
N ASP A 235 21.32 -7.56 17.46
CA ASP A 235 21.78 -8.86 17.93
C ASP A 235 21.64 -9.03 19.45
N ASP A 236 21.44 -10.27 19.89
CA ASP A 236 21.76 -10.63 21.28
C ASP A 236 23.27 -10.45 21.52
N PRO A 237 23.72 -9.82 22.63
CA PRO A 237 25.13 -9.53 22.85
C PRO A 237 26.06 -10.75 22.80
N GLU A 238 25.61 -11.92 23.26
CA GLU A 238 26.41 -13.14 23.20
C GLU A 238 26.45 -13.71 21.79
N GLU A 239 25.33 -13.68 21.05
CA GLU A 239 25.32 -14.06 19.63
C GLU A 239 26.23 -13.13 18.81
N HIS A 240 26.21 -11.83 19.08
CA HIS A 240 27.03 -10.83 18.42
C HIS A 240 28.52 -11.11 18.62
N GLN A 241 28.94 -11.37 19.86
CA GLN A 241 30.33 -11.71 20.16
C GLN A 241 30.77 -12.98 19.42
N ARG A 242 29.98 -14.05 19.49
CA ARG A 242 30.28 -15.31 18.79
C ARG A 242 30.34 -15.11 17.27
N TRP A 243 29.47 -14.27 16.72
CA TRP A 243 29.47 -13.95 15.30
C TRP A 243 30.75 -13.20 14.90
N HIS A 244 31.19 -12.23 15.69
CA HIS A 244 32.45 -11.52 15.47
C HIS A 244 33.67 -12.45 15.52
N GLU A 245 33.71 -13.39 16.47
CA GLU A 245 34.75 -14.42 16.54
C GLU A 245 34.75 -15.32 15.29
N GLN A 246 33.57 -15.72 14.81
CA GLN A 246 33.43 -16.49 13.58
C GLN A 246 33.92 -15.72 12.34
N LEU A 247 33.56 -14.44 12.22
CA LEU A 247 34.03 -13.57 11.13
C LEU A 247 35.55 -13.47 11.11
N ALA A 248 36.16 -13.23 12.27
CA ALA A 248 37.62 -13.18 12.40
C ALA A 248 38.27 -14.51 12.03
N ALA A 249 37.68 -15.64 12.44
CA ALA A 249 38.20 -16.98 12.16
C ALA A 249 38.20 -17.32 10.66
N ILE A 250 37.28 -16.76 9.87
CA ILE A 250 37.24 -16.90 8.40
C ILE A 250 37.98 -15.77 7.66
N GLY A 251 38.77 -14.97 8.38
CA GLY A 251 39.62 -13.92 7.80
C GLY A 251 38.88 -12.65 7.38
N ARG A 252 37.64 -12.45 7.84
CA ARG A 252 36.88 -11.21 7.60
C ARG A 252 37.11 -10.20 8.73
N ASN A 253 37.07 -8.92 8.40
CA ASN A 253 37.06 -7.85 9.40
C ASN A 253 35.70 -7.87 10.13
N PRO A 254 35.63 -8.16 11.45
CA PRO A 254 34.35 -8.26 12.15
C PRO A 254 33.50 -6.99 12.09
N LYS A 255 34.12 -5.81 11.95
CA LYS A 255 33.41 -4.52 11.89
C LYS A 255 32.89 -4.17 10.49
N ALA A 256 33.46 -4.77 9.46
CA ALA A 256 33.08 -4.56 8.06
C ALA A 256 33.33 -5.85 7.26
N PRO A 257 32.56 -6.92 7.49
CA PRO A 257 32.87 -8.24 6.95
C PRO A 257 32.38 -8.47 5.51
N TRP A 258 31.66 -7.52 4.93
CA TRP A 258 31.20 -7.59 3.54
C TRP A 258 32.39 -7.47 2.59
N ILE A 259 32.38 -8.32 1.55
CA ILE A 259 33.39 -8.26 0.47
C ILE A 259 32.76 -8.24 -0.93
N ARG A 260 31.45 -8.52 -1.02
CA ARG A 260 30.67 -8.56 -2.26
C ARG A 260 29.17 -8.50 -1.96
N GLN A 261 28.36 -8.51 -3.03
CA GLN A 261 26.91 -8.76 -2.93
C GLN A 261 26.66 -10.24 -2.60
N ILE A 262 25.59 -10.51 -1.85
CA ILE A 262 25.14 -11.88 -1.58
C ILE A 262 24.90 -12.64 -2.90
N GLU A 263 25.42 -13.86 -2.96
CA GLU A 263 25.40 -14.70 -4.17
C GLU A 263 24.00 -15.08 -4.65
N THR A 264 23.04 -15.11 -3.73
CA THR A 264 21.65 -15.43 -4.03
C THR A 264 21.02 -14.44 -5.02
N ILE A 265 21.54 -13.21 -5.10
CA ILE A 265 21.12 -12.23 -6.11
C ILE A 265 22.07 -12.35 -7.30
N SER A 266 21.54 -12.87 -8.39
CA SER A 266 22.26 -13.10 -9.65
C SER A 266 22.56 -11.79 -10.36
N ILE A 267 23.82 -11.62 -10.76
CA ILE A 267 24.28 -10.50 -11.58
C ILE A 267 24.53 -11.02 -13.00
N HIS A 268 23.87 -10.43 -14.00
CA HIS A 268 24.05 -10.79 -15.40
C HIS A 268 25.05 -9.84 -16.08
N ASP A 269 25.72 -10.31 -17.14
CA ASP A 269 26.63 -9.48 -17.95
C ASP A 269 25.94 -8.27 -18.59
N SER A 270 24.61 -8.35 -18.76
CA SER A 270 23.77 -7.25 -19.25
C SER A 270 23.51 -6.15 -18.22
N ASP A 271 23.76 -6.40 -16.94
CA ASP A 271 23.48 -5.47 -15.86
C ASP A 271 24.59 -4.43 -15.72
N PHE A 272 24.48 -3.56 -14.72
CA PHE A 272 25.52 -2.62 -14.32
C PHE A 272 25.94 -2.86 -12.87
N ILE A 273 27.21 -2.62 -12.56
CA ILE A 273 27.71 -2.63 -11.17
C ILE A 273 28.40 -1.29 -10.89
N THR A 274 27.88 -0.52 -9.95
CA THR A 274 28.48 0.73 -9.46
C THR A 274 27.84 1.18 -8.15
N ASP A 275 28.64 1.72 -7.24
CA ASP A 275 28.19 2.46 -6.04
C ASP A 275 28.45 3.97 -6.16
N ASP A 276 28.91 4.43 -7.32
CA ASP A 276 29.22 5.83 -7.62
C ASP A 276 27.99 6.56 -8.16
N GLY A 277 27.72 7.76 -7.62
CA GLY A 277 26.55 8.55 -7.98
C GLY A 277 26.60 9.11 -9.40
N ALA A 278 27.78 9.53 -9.89
CA ALA A 278 27.93 10.07 -11.22
C ALA A 278 27.83 8.98 -12.30
N GLU A 279 28.42 7.81 -12.06
CA GLU A 279 28.27 6.65 -12.93
C GLU A 279 26.80 6.20 -12.96
N THR A 280 26.14 6.09 -11.79
CA THR A 280 24.71 5.76 -11.71
C THR A 280 23.87 6.74 -12.51
N TRP A 281 24.05 8.05 -12.30
CA TRP A 281 23.31 9.07 -13.04
C TRP A 281 23.55 8.98 -14.54
N SER A 282 24.81 8.77 -14.94
CA SER A 282 25.19 8.64 -16.35
C SER A 282 24.54 7.41 -17.00
N ILE A 283 24.46 6.28 -16.29
CA ILE A 283 23.73 5.09 -16.74
C ILE A 283 22.25 5.42 -16.93
N LEU A 284 21.62 6.07 -15.94
CA LEU A 284 20.20 6.42 -16.02
C LEU A 284 19.92 7.33 -17.23
N GLU A 285 20.73 8.36 -17.47
CA GLU A 285 20.51 9.26 -18.61
C GLU A 285 20.78 8.60 -19.96
N HIS A 286 21.88 7.85 -20.13
CA HIS A 286 22.21 7.23 -21.40
C HIS A 286 21.23 6.13 -21.81
N ASN A 287 20.55 5.51 -20.84
CA ASN A 287 19.50 4.53 -21.09
C ASN A 287 18.09 5.18 -21.10
N ASP A 288 18.00 6.52 -21.03
CA ASP A 288 16.75 7.28 -20.96
C ASP A 288 15.79 6.76 -19.88
N ILE A 289 16.35 6.48 -18.71
CA ILE A 289 15.64 6.00 -17.53
C ILE A 289 15.13 7.19 -16.72
N ASN A 290 13.82 7.22 -16.50
CA ASN A 290 13.15 8.22 -15.68
C ASN A 290 12.55 7.62 -14.40
N HIS A 291 12.23 6.33 -14.43
CA HIS A 291 11.61 5.62 -13.31
C HIS A 291 12.63 4.73 -12.61
N VAL A 292 12.66 4.75 -11.28
CA VAL A 292 13.61 3.95 -10.49
C VAL A 292 12.89 3.23 -9.36
N MET A 293 13.02 1.91 -9.31
CA MET A 293 12.67 1.10 -8.15
C MET A 293 13.94 0.84 -7.34
N LEU A 294 13.99 1.28 -6.09
CA LEU A 294 15.11 0.99 -5.19
C LEU A 294 14.73 -0.14 -4.24
N VAL A 295 15.60 -1.15 -4.15
CA VAL A 295 15.53 -2.28 -3.21
C VAL A 295 16.83 -2.36 -2.43
N GLY A 296 16.84 -3.04 -1.28
CA GLY A 296 18.08 -3.23 -0.51
C GLY A 296 17.96 -2.80 0.94
N VAL A 297 19.09 -2.81 1.66
CA VAL A 297 19.09 -2.74 3.13
C VAL A 297 19.73 -1.49 3.70
N HIS A 298 19.50 -1.32 5.00
CA HIS A 298 19.79 -0.14 5.79
C HIS A 298 18.96 1.05 5.29
N THR A 299 17.64 0.90 5.31
CA THR A 299 16.67 1.87 4.77
C THR A 299 16.90 3.27 5.33
N ASN A 300 17.18 3.38 6.63
CA ASN A 300 17.48 4.62 7.35
C ASN A 300 18.86 5.24 7.04
N MET A 301 19.73 4.53 6.30
CA MET A 301 21.08 4.96 6.00
C MET A 301 21.37 4.85 4.50
N CYS A 302 21.73 3.66 4.00
CA CYS A 302 22.26 3.48 2.66
C CYS A 302 21.22 3.76 1.57
N VAL A 303 20.04 3.14 1.67
CA VAL A 303 18.93 3.30 0.71
C VAL A 303 18.53 4.78 0.59
N LEU A 304 18.47 5.50 1.71
CA LEU A 304 18.14 6.92 1.72
C LEU A 304 19.29 7.81 1.22
N GLY A 305 20.50 7.58 1.74
CA GLY A 305 21.57 8.56 1.75
C GLY A 305 22.76 8.30 0.84
N ARG A 306 22.91 7.12 0.25
CA ARG A 306 23.99 6.87 -0.72
C ARG A 306 23.88 7.85 -1.91
N PRO A 307 24.98 8.10 -2.65
CA PRO A 307 24.98 8.91 -3.88
C PRO A 307 23.90 8.49 -4.91
N PHE A 308 23.58 7.19 -4.97
CA PHE A 308 22.52 6.62 -5.80
C PHE A 308 21.18 6.39 -5.07
N GLY A 309 21.08 6.85 -3.81
CA GLY A 309 19.94 6.60 -2.92
C GLY A 309 18.71 7.46 -3.22
N LEU A 310 17.62 7.19 -2.52
CA LEU A 310 16.30 7.82 -2.73
C LEU A 310 16.37 9.35 -2.70
N ARG A 311 17.12 9.92 -1.75
CA ARG A 311 17.16 11.39 -1.59
C ARG A 311 17.80 12.07 -2.79
N GLN A 312 18.92 11.56 -3.28
CA GLN A 312 19.60 12.11 -4.45
C GLN A 312 18.71 11.98 -5.70
N LEU A 313 18.17 10.79 -5.94
CA LEU A 313 17.34 10.54 -7.12
C LEU A 313 16.05 11.39 -7.11
N SER A 314 15.37 11.47 -5.97
CA SER A 314 14.14 12.26 -5.80
C SER A 314 14.43 13.76 -5.92
N ARG A 315 15.48 14.26 -5.23
CA ARG A 315 15.87 15.68 -5.27
C ARG A 315 16.20 16.16 -6.69
N HIS A 316 16.73 15.27 -7.53
CA HIS A 316 17.11 15.58 -8.91
C HIS A 316 16.07 15.13 -9.94
N GLY A 317 14.84 14.83 -9.53
CA GLY A 317 13.68 14.74 -10.41
C GLY A 317 13.46 13.38 -11.09
N LYS A 318 14.12 12.31 -10.64
CA LYS A 318 13.74 10.95 -11.05
C LYS A 318 12.43 10.55 -10.35
N ASP A 319 11.54 9.86 -11.06
CA ASP A 319 10.34 9.25 -10.47
C ASP A 319 10.79 7.97 -9.76
N VAL A 320 11.26 8.13 -8.53
CA VAL A 320 11.84 7.06 -7.72
C VAL A 320 10.81 6.55 -6.71
N VAL A 321 10.81 5.24 -6.50
CA VAL A 321 10.05 4.56 -5.45
C VAL A 321 10.94 3.62 -4.66
N LEU A 322 10.67 3.51 -3.36
CA LEU A 322 11.13 2.39 -2.56
C LEU A 322 10.17 1.20 -2.76
N VAL A 323 10.70 0.00 -2.95
CA VAL A 323 9.90 -1.24 -2.85
C VAL A 323 9.87 -1.65 -1.37
N ARG A 324 8.80 -1.25 -0.66
CA ARG A 324 8.74 -1.18 0.81
C ARG A 324 8.85 -2.52 1.54
N ASP A 325 8.51 -3.63 0.88
CA ASP A 325 8.64 -4.99 1.42
C ASP A 325 9.97 -5.66 1.05
N LEU A 326 10.81 -5.00 0.23
CA LEU A 326 12.15 -5.46 -0.16
C LEU A 326 13.24 -4.58 0.44
N THR A 327 13.05 -4.18 1.69
CA THR A 327 14.00 -3.36 2.44
C THR A 327 14.05 -3.77 3.91
N ASP A 328 15.06 -3.25 4.61
CA ASP A 328 15.29 -3.48 6.03
C ASP A 328 16.11 -2.33 6.62
N THR A 329 15.84 -1.98 7.87
CA THR A 329 16.48 -0.84 8.57
C THR A 329 17.54 -1.32 9.55
N MET A 330 18.55 -0.51 9.86
CA MET A 330 19.38 -0.72 11.05
C MET A 330 18.72 -0.03 12.24
N TYR A 331 18.13 -0.81 13.15
CA TYR A 331 17.43 -0.30 14.33
C TYR A 331 17.51 -1.29 15.49
N ASN A 332 18.03 -0.81 16.61
CA ASN A 332 18.07 -1.52 17.88
C ASN A 332 16.78 -1.25 18.67
N PRO A 333 15.93 -2.26 18.96
CA PRO A 333 14.72 -2.10 19.76
C PRO A 333 14.94 -1.53 21.17
N ALA A 334 16.17 -1.56 21.70
CA ALA A 334 16.52 -0.94 22.97
C ALA A 334 16.72 0.58 22.88
N MET A 335 16.69 1.15 21.67
CA MET A 335 16.77 2.58 21.42
C MET A 335 15.38 3.19 21.16
N PRO A 336 15.16 4.49 21.45
CA PRO A 336 13.91 5.16 21.14
C PRO A 336 13.43 4.89 19.69
N PRO A 337 12.13 4.65 19.48
CA PRO A 337 11.02 4.78 20.43
C PRO A 337 10.68 3.51 21.24
N TYR A 338 11.61 2.56 21.38
CA TYR A 338 11.43 1.31 22.14
C TYR A 338 10.33 0.39 21.59
N ILE A 339 10.32 0.25 20.26
CA ILE A 339 9.41 -0.63 19.54
C ILE A 339 10.19 -1.78 18.93
N ASN A 340 9.50 -2.82 18.48
CA ASN A 340 10.20 -3.90 17.78
C ASN A 340 10.86 -3.39 16.48
N HIS A 341 11.84 -4.16 16.01
CA HIS A 341 12.65 -3.83 14.85
C HIS A 341 11.80 -3.55 13.58
N PHE A 342 10.80 -4.38 13.31
CA PHE A 342 9.97 -4.26 12.11
C PHE A 342 9.07 -3.02 12.15
N SER A 343 8.57 -2.65 13.33
CA SER A 343 7.85 -1.40 13.54
C SER A 343 8.77 -0.19 13.32
N GLY A 344 10.05 -0.29 13.67
CA GLY A 344 11.05 0.73 13.32
C GLY A 344 11.24 0.86 11.80
N THR A 345 11.26 -0.26 11.08
CA THR A 345 11.29 -0.26 9.60
C THR A 345 10.02 0.39 9.03
N ASP A 346 8.84 0.07 9.57
CA ASP A 346 7.59 0.70 9.14
C ASP A 346 7.65 2.23 9.31
N LEU A 347 8.14 2.73 10.45
CA LEU A 347 8.30 4.17 10.67
C LEU A 347 9.24 4.84 9.66
N ILE A 348 10.32 4.18 9.25
CA ILE A 348 11.22 4.70 8.21
C ILE A 348 10.54 4.73 6.84
N VAL A 349 9.76 3.69 6.50
CA VAL A 349 8.95 3.68 5.27
C VAL A 349 7.95 4.83 5.29
N GLU A 350 7.30 5.11 6.43
CA GLU A 350 6.39 6.24 6.56
C GLU A 350 7.09 7.59 6.41
N HIS A 351 8.28 7.75 6.98
CA HIS A 351 9.11 8.94 6.81
C HIS A 351 9.45 9.17 5.33
N ILE A 352 9.83 8.11 4.62
CA ILE A 352 10.10 8.16 3.18
C ILE A 352 8.86 8.62 2.40
N GLU A 353 7.70 8.02 2.68
CA GLU A 353 6.43 8.37 2.04
C GLU A 353 6.01 9.81 2.28
N GLN A 354 6.38 10.39 3.43
CA GLN A 354 6.02 11.76 3.81
C GLN A 354 6.98 12.82 3.25
N HIS A 355 8.26 12.48 3.12
CA HIS A 355 9.30 13.51 2.97
C HIS A 355 10.27 13.26 1.82
N VAL A 356 10.34 12.05 1.26
CA VAL A 356 11.37 11.69 0.28
C VAL A 356 10.76 11.33 -1.06
N CYS A 357 9.97 10.26 -1.13
CA CYS A 357 9.38 9.75 -2.36
C CYS A 357 8.23 8.77 -2.08
N PRO A 358 7.37 8.46 -3.06
CA PRO A 358 6.39 7.41 -2.92
C PRO A 358 7.00 6.01 -2.74
N THR A 359 6.17 5.04 -2.35
CA THR A 359 6.56 3.62 -2.27
C THR A 359 5.65 2.74 -3.09
N ILE A 360 6.16 1.57 -3.48
CA ILE A 360 5.39 0.44 -4.04
C ILE A 360 5.69 -0.81 -3.22
N SER A 361 5.02 -1.91 -3.51
CA SER A 361 5.34 -3.22 -2.93
C SER A 361 5.60 -4.24 -4.06
N SER A 362 6.35 -5.31 -3.75
CA SER A 362 6.91 -6.22 -4.75
C SER A 362 5.90 -7.02 -5.54
N GLU A 363 4.73 -7.30 -4.96
CA GLU A 363 3.55 -7.90 -5.59
C GLU A 363 3.03 -7.11 -6.79
N GLN A 364 3.25 -5.78 -6.85
CA GLN A 364 2.84 -5.00 -8.03
C GLN A 364 3.67 -5.38 -9.26
N VAL A 365 4.88 -5.89 -9.05
CA VAL A 365 5.77 -6.39 -10.12
C VAL A 365 5.67 -7.91 -10.27
N LEU A 366 5.57 -8.63 -9.16
CA LEU A 366 5.69 -10.09 -9.11
C LEU A 366 4.35 -10.83 -9.03
N GLY A 367 3.27 -10.14 -8.70
CA GLY A 367 2.05 -10.74 -8.19
C GLY A 367 2.23 -11.41 -6.82
N GLY A 368 1.19 -12.07 -6.36
CA GLY A 368 1.20 -12.82 -5.09
C GLY A 368 1.07 -11.91 -3.87
N LYS A 369 1.91 -12.13 -2.86
CA LYS A 369 1.89 -11.38 -1.60
C LYS A 369 3.22 -10.65 -1.38
N PRO A 370 3.21 -9.51 -0.68
CA PRO A 370 4.44 -8.87 -0.20
C PRO A 370 5.28 -9.81 0.66
N LEU A 371 6.60 -9.62 0.66
CA LEU A 371 7.50 -10.39 1.52
C LEU A 371 7.21 -10.09 3.00
N ARG A 372 7.25 -11.14 3.81
CA ARG A 372 7.18 -11.05 5.27
C ARG A 372 8.38 -11.75 5.88
N PHE A 373 9.11 -11.06 6.75
CA PHE A 373 10.18 -11.68 7.52
C PHE A 373 9.60 -12.76 8.44
N ARG A 374 10.26 -13.92 8.49
CA ARG A 374 9.86 -15.04 9.35
C ARG A 374 9.83 -14.69 10.84
N LEU A 375 10.64 -13.71 11.24
CA LEU A 375 10.72 -13.24 12.62
C LEU A 375 9.73 -12.10 12.91
N ASP A 376 9.05 -11.54 11.91
CA ASP A 376 7.96 -10.61 12.16
C ASP A 376 6.71 -11.38 12.58
N ARG A 377 6.58 -11.55 13.89
CA ARG A 377 5.49 -12.30 14.57
C ARG A 377 4.34 -11.40 15.02
N ARG A 378 4.38 -10.10 14.71
CA ARG A 378 3.28 -9.20 15.05
C ARG A 378 1.97 -9.70 14.44
N PRO A 379 0.86 -9.68 15.19
CA PRO A 379 -0.46 -9.86 14.60
C PRO A 379 -0.73 -8.75 13.58
N HIS A 380 -1.41 -9.12 12.51
CA HIS A 380 -1.71 -8.23 11.39
C HIS A 380 -3.11 -7.64 11.53
N ILE A 381 -3.18 -6.32 11.67
CA ILE A 381 -4.42 -5.57 11.70
C ILE A 381 -4.59 -4.88 10.35
N VAL A 382 -5.71 -5.16 9.68
CA VAL A 382 -6.11 -4.45 8.46
C VAL A 382 -7.24 -3.50 8.80
N ILE A 383 -7.08 -2.21 8.49
CA ILE A 383 -8.10 -1.18 8.71
C ILE A 383 -8.71 -0.80 7.35
N MET A 384 -9.94 -1.24 7.11
CA MET A 384 -10.71 -0.94 5.91
C MET A 384 -11.54 0.33 6.11
N ILE A 385 -11.23 1.37 5.34
CA ILE A 385 -11.78 2.72 5.52
C ILE A 385 -12.43 3.21 4.23
N GLY A 386 -13.72 3.53 4.29
CA GLY A 386 -14.50 3.92 3.11
C GLY A 386 -15.66 4.87 3.41
N GLU A 387 -15.59 5.59 4.53
CA GLU A 387 -16.59 6.56 4.95
C GLU A 387 -16.06 8.01 4.81
N GLN A 388 -16.99 8.97 4.66
CA GLN A 388 -16.70 10.40 4.39
C GLN A 388 -17.31 11.34 5.45
N GLU A 389 -17.99 10.79 6.46
CA GLU A 389 -18.81 11.54 7.40
C GLU A 389 -18.08 11.86 8.71
N TYR A 390 -17.17 10.98 9.15
CA TYR A 390 -16.55 11.03 10.48
C TYR A 390 -15.03 11.15 10.44
N LEU A 391 -14.45 11.48 9.27
CA LEU A 391 -13.00 11.67 9.07
C LEU A 391 -12.15 10.47 9.56
N THR A 392 -12.69 9.26 9.56
CA THR A 392 -11.93 8.07 10.01
C THR A 392 -10.77 7.75 9.08
N ARG A 393 -10.75 8.32 7.87
CA ARG A 393 -9.58 8.33 6.99
C ARG A 393 -8.34 8.98 7.61
N VAL A 394 -8.54 9.76 8.65
CA VAL A 394 -7.51 10.49 9.39
C VAL A 394 -7.35 9.96 10.80
N THR A 395 -8.47 9.80 11.52
CA THR A 395 -8.40 9.49 12.95
C THR A 395 -7.96 8.06 13.21
N LEU A 396 -8.30 7.10 12.34
CA LEU A 396 -7.87 5.71 12.50
C LEU A 396 -6.37 5.52 12.21
N PRO A 397 -5.77 6.09 11.14
CA PRO A 397 -4.32 6.07 10.98
C PRO A 397 -3.56 6.69 12.15
N GLU A 398 -4.04 7.82 12.69
CA GLU A 398 -3.38 8.45 13.83
C GLU A 398 -3.53 7.62 15.11
N PHE A 399 -4.71 7.05 15.36
CA PHE A 399 -4.91 6.08 16.44
C PHE A 399 -3.98 4.87 16.30
N ALA A 400 -3.89 4.28 15.11
CA ALA A 400 -3.04 3.12 14.87
C ALA A 400 -1.56 3.44 15.09
N ARG A 401 -1.10 4.58 14.60
CA ARG A 401 0.27 5.06 14.80
C ARG A 401 0.62 5.21 16.28
N GLN A 402 -0.29 5.78 17.07
CA GLN A 402 -0.06 6.02 18.49
C GLN A 402 -0.23 4.78 19.36
N GLN A 403 -1.18 3.90 19.02
CA GLN A 403 -1.65 2.86 19.93
C GLN A 403 -1.31 1.45 19.48
N LEU A 404 -1.08 1.22 18.18
CA LEU A 404 -0.98 -0.14 17.62
C LEU A 404 0.41 -0.49 17.09
N TYR A 405 1.17 0.47 16.58
CA TYR A 405 2.40 0.17 15.85
C TYR A 405 3.49 -0.51 16.67
N ALA A 406 3.50 -0.33 18.00
CA ALA A 406 4.47 -1.02 18.86
C ALA A 406 4.29 -2.55 18.82
N ASP A 407 3.04 -3.01 18.77
CA ASP A 407 2.66 -4.41 18.99
C ASP A 407 2.19 -5.11 17.70
N TYR A 408 1.71 -4.34 16.73
CA TYR A 408 0.96 -4.85 15.58
C TYR A 408 1.56 -4.38 14.26
N ARG A 409 1.46 -5.25 13.25
CA ARG A 409 1.62 -4.86 11.86
C ARG A 409 0.29 -4.25 11.42
N VAL A 410 0.30 -3.02 10.94
CA VAL A 410 -0.94 -2.34 10.52
C VAL A 410 -0.91 -2.01 9.03
N SER A 411 -1.94 -2.45 8.33
CA SER A 411 -2.18 -2.13 6.93
C SER A 411 -3.51 -1.43 6.74
N TYR A 412 -3.59 -0.59 5.71
CA TYR A 412 -4.79 0.18 5.41
C TYR A 412 -5.36 -0.20 4.05
N VAL A 413 -6.69 -0.31 4.00
CA VAL A 413 -7.47 -0.58 2.79
C VAL A 413 -8.45 0.57 2.61
N PHE A 414 -8.07 1.55 1.80
CA PHE A 414 -8.88 2.75 1.61
C PHE A 414 -9.75 2.67 0.37
N ALA A 415 -10.98 3.17 0.47
CA ALA A 415 -11.79 3.46 -0.70
C ALA A 415 -11.06 4.47 -1.59
N ASP A 416 -11.14 4.29 -2.91
CA ASP A 416 -10.62 5.25 -3.87
C ASP A 416 -11.42 6.56 -3.82
N ALA A 417 -10.75 7.68 -4.09
CA ALA A 417 -11.36 9.01 -4.01
C ALA A 417 -12.36 9.26 -5.16
N GLU A 418 -12.06 8.76 -6.35
CA GLU A 418 -12.85 8.96 -7.57
C GLU A 418 -13.84 7.80 -7.78
N ASN A 419 -13.48 6.60 -7.35
CA ASN A 419 -14.30 5.41 -7.34
C ASN A 419 -14.51 4.89 -5.91
N PRO A 420 -15.43 5.47 -5.12
CA PRO A 420 -15.59 5.16 -3.70
C PRO A 420 -16.02 3.71 -3.39
N ASN A 421 -16.33 2.92 -4.42
CA ASN A 421 -16.61 1.50 -4.30
C ASN A 421 -15.36 0.63 -4.48
N TYR A 422 -14.30 1.11 -5.10
CA TYR A 422 -13.03 0.39 -5.21
C TYR A 422 -12.17 0.63 -3.98
N PHE A 423 -11.45 -0.38 -3.50
CA PHE A 423 -10.57 -0.28 -2.34
C PHE A 423 -9.12 -0.63 -2.71
N HIS A 424 -8.17 0.25 -2.41
CA HIS A 424 -6.74 0.00 -2.65
C HIS A 424 -6.17 -1.03 -1.68
N ASP A 425 -5.23 -1.85 -2.17
CA ASP A 425 -4.50 -2.87 -1.41
C ASP A 425 -5.39 -3.87 -0.62
N SER A 426 -6.59 -4.15 -1.14
CA SER A 426 -7.59 -5.00 -0.47
C SER A 426 -7.13 -6.43 -0.23
N ASP A 427 -6.19 -6.94 -1.02
CA ASP A 427 -5.60 -8.28 -0.93
C ASP A 427 -4.93 -8.55 0.43
N GLN A 428 -4.51 -7.49 1.13
CA GLN A 428 -3.95 -7.58 2.49
C GLN A 428 -4.94 -8.18 3.51
N ILE A 429 -6.25 -8.06 3.27
CA ILE A 429 -7.30 -8.66 4.12
C ILE A 429 -7.11 -10.19 4.23
N ALA A 430 -6.61 -10.86 3.19
CA ALA A 430 -6.44 -12.31 3.19
C ALA A 430 -5.46 -12.81 4.28
N ASP A 431 -4.49 -11.96 4.69
CA ASP A 431 -3.50 -12.27 5.73
C ASP A 431 -3.77 -11.51 7.03
N ALA A 432 -4.94 -10.90 7.21
CA ALA A 432 -5.29 -10.19 8.43
C ALA A 432 -5.56 -11.17 9.57
N ASP A 433 -5.10 -10.84 10.78
CA ASP A 433 -5.51 -11.47 12.03
C ASP A 433 -6.73 -10.75 12.63
N LEU A 434 -6.87 -9.44 12.36
CA LEU A 434 -8.04 -8.63 12.69
C LEU A 434 -8.39 -7.71 11.52
N LEU A 435 -9.69 -7.65 11.18
CA LEU A 435 -10.24 -6.66 10.26
C LEU A 435 -10.99 -5.57 11.04
N ILE A 436 -10.52 -4.32 10.96
CA ILE A 436 -11.23 -3.14 11.45
C ILE A 436 -12.00 -2.53 10.28
N VAL A 437 -13.31 -2.30 10.44
CA VAL A 437 -14.18 -1.75 9.40
C VAL A 437 -14.70 -0.38 9.80
N SER A 438 -14.43 0.62 8.96
CA SER A 438 -15.03 1.96 9.00
C SER A 438 -15.44 2.35 7.58
N VAL A 439 -16.50 1.71 7.09
CA VAL A 439 -17.00 1.85 5.72
C VAL A 439 -18.47 2.26 5.80
N ARG A 440 -18.92 3.10 4.87
CA ARG A 440 -20.30 3.58 4.81
C ARG A 440 -20.90 3.37 3.43
N ARG A 441 -21.88 2.47 3.33
CA ARG A 441 -22.71 2.28 2.13
C ARG A 441 -21.90 2.18 0.84
N ARG A 442 -20.89 1.33 0.84
CA ARG A 442 -20.08 1.01 -0.35
C ARG A 442 -20.44 -0.37 -0.85
N THR A 443 -20.37 -0.56 -2.16
CA THR A 443 -20.51 -1.88 -2.77
C THR A 443 -19.20 -2.21 -3.46
N PRO A 444 -18.27 -2.91 -2.79
CA PRO A 444 -17.01 -3.27 -3.42
C PRO A 444 -17.22 -4.16 -4.65
N PRO A 445 -16.26 -4.18 -5.59
CA PRO A 445 -16.15 -5.25 -6.57
C PRO A 445 -16.29 -6.62 -5.90
N VAL A 446 -16.89 -7.58 -6.60
CA VAL A 446 -17.17 -8.92 -6.06
C VAL A 446 -15.93 -9.56 -5.44
N ALA A 447 -14.77 -9.43 -6.07
CA ALA A 447 -13.51 -9.95 -5.57
C ALA A 447 -13.08 -9.32 -4.23
N GLN A 448 -13.30 -8.00 -4.05
CA GLN A 448 -12.89 -7.29 -2.84
C GLN A 448 -13.81 -7.59 -1.65
N LEU A 449 -15.13 -7.64 -1.87
CA LEU A 449 -16.05 -8.04 -0.80
C LEU A 449 -15.89 -9.52 -0.43
N LYS A 450 -15.45 -10.37 -1.37
CA LYS A 450 -15.12 -11.77 -1.08
C LYS A 450 -13.99 -11.88 -0.06
N LEU A 451 -12.98 -11.01 -0.08
CA LEU A 451 -11.89 -11.04 0.91
C LEU A 451 -12.40 -10.81 2.34
N VAL A 452 -13.38 -9.91 2.50
CA VAL A 452 -14.06 -9.67 3.79
C VAL A 452 -14.85 -10.92 4.21
N ARG A 453 -15.59 -11.54 3.29
CA ARG A 453 -16.32 -12.79 3.57
C ARG A 453 -15.38 -13.92 3.97
N ASP A 454 -14.30 -14.14 3.22
CA ASP A 454 -13.33 -15.19 3.48
C ASP A 454 -12.66 -15.01 4.86
N HIS A 455 -12.38 -13.77 5.28
CA HIS A 455 -11.87 -13.46 6.62
C HIS A 455 -12.86 -13.90 7.71
N ILE A 456 -14.15 -13.57 7.54
CA ILE A 456 -15.22 -13.91 8.47
C ILE A 456 -15.50 -15.43 8.47
N ASP A 457 -15.54 -16.06 7.30
CA ASP A 457 -15.77 -17.50 7.17
C ASP A 457 -14.62 -18.33 7.76
N ALA A 458 -13.40 -17.77 7.80
CA ALA A 458 -12.26 -18.35 8.51
C ALA A 458 -12.33 -18.19 10.04
N GLY A 459 -13.40 -17.61 10.58
CA GLY A 459 -13.58 -17.41 12.03
C GLY A 459 -12.68 -16.33 12.63
N LYS A 460 -12.15 -15.41 11.79
CA LYS A 460 -11.25 -14.36 12.25
C LYS A 460 -12.02 -13.14 12.75
N PRO A 461 -11.49 -12.43 13.76
CA PRO A 461 -12.20 -11.37 14.43
C PRO A 461 -12.43 -10.13 13.56
N VAL A 462 -13.50 -9.39 13.87
CA VAL A 462 -13.88 -8.14 13.18
C VAL A 462 -14.22 -7.06 14.20
N LEU A 463 -13.66 -5.87 14.03
CA LEU A 463 -13.99 -4.68 14.82
C LEU A 463 -14.70 -3.66 13.93
N GLY A 464 -15.87 -3.18 14.34
CA GLY A 464 -16.62 -2.15 13.63
C GLY A 464 -16.76 -0.87 14.45
N LEU A 465 -16.66 0.28 13.78
CA LEU A 465 -16.99 1.57 14.38
C LEU A 465 -17.90 2.40 13.48
N ARG A 466 -18.73 3.27 14.09
CA ARG A 466 -19.70 4.14 13.42
C ARG A 466 -20.45 3.40 12.32
N THR A 467 -20.12 3.72 11.06
CA THR A 467 -20.87 3.34 9.86
C THR A 467 -20.67 1.88 9.46
N ALA A 468 -19.79 1.14 10.13
CA ALA A 468 -19.59 -0.29 9.91
C ALA A 468 -20.90 -1.11 9.95
N SER A 469 -21.88 -0.70 10.76
CA SER A 469 -23.22 -1.30 10.83
C SER A 469 -24.04 -1.18 9.55
N HIS A 470 -23.55 -0.44 8.56
CA HIS A 470 -24.15 -0.33 7.24
C HIS A 470 -23.07 -0.13 6.18
N ALA A 471 -21.93 -0.82 6.37
CA ALA A 471 -20.76 -0.75 5.49
C ALA A 471 -21.09 -1.11 4.05
N PHE A 472 -21.76 -2.25 3.86
CA PHE A 472 -21.99 -2.85 2.55
C PHE A 472 -23.47 -2.88 2.14
N SER A 473 -24.28 -2.03 2.77
CA SER A 473 -25.72 -1.90 2.49
C SER A 473 -26.01 -0.63 1.69
N LEU A 474 -26.80 -0.74 0.63
CA LEU A 474 -27.26 0.39 -0.17
C LEU A 474 -28.69 0.84 0.16
N ARG A 475 -29.26 0.35 1.26
CA ARG A 475 -30.69 0.50 1.56
C ARG A 475 -31.56 -0.02 0.41
N ASN A 476 -32.19 0.88 -0.35
CA ASN A 476 -33.16 0.55 -1.40
C ASN A 476 -32.55 0.54 -2.81
N ASN A 477 -31.23 0.74 -2.94
CA ASN A 477 -30.55 0.74 -4.24
C ASN A 477 -29.88 -0.61 -4.53
N SER A 478 -29.64 -0.90 -5.81
CA SER A 478 -28.91 -2.09 -6.25
C SER A 478 -27.43 -1.75 -6.55
N PRO A 479 -26.49 -2.69 -6.32
CA PRO A 479 -25.10 -2.49 -6.69
C PRO A 479 -24.95 -2.35 -8.23
N PRO A 480 -23.97 -1.59 -8.72
CA PRO A 480 -23.63 -1.56 -10.15
C PRO A 480 -23.10 -2.92 -10.62
N SER A 481 -23.07 -3.14 -11.94
CA SER A 481 -22.53 -4.37 -12.54
C SER A 481 -21.10 -4.64 -12.10
N GLY A 482 -20.78 -5.88 -11.72
CA GLY A 482 -19.45 -6.27 -11.20
C GLY A 482 -19.22 -5.98 -9.71
N HIS A 483 -20.18 -5.34 -9.04
CA HIS A 483 -20.15 -5.03 -7.60
C HIS A 483 -21.24 -5.81 -6.85
N THR A 484 -21.13 -5.86 -5.53
CA THR A 484 -22.08 -6.57 -4.66
C THR A 484 -22.31 -5.80 -3.36
N SER A 485 -23.50 -5.95 -2.79
CA SER A 485 -23.82 -5.54 -1.42
C SER A 485 -23.81 -6.75 -0.47
N TRP A 486 -23.91 -6.46 0.82
CA TRP A 486 -24.16 -7.42 1.90
C TRP A 486 -25.08 -6.76 2.93
N GLU A 487 -26.38 -6.76 2.64
CA GLU A 487 -27.40 -6.05 3.42
C GLU A 487 -27.50 -6.57 4.87
N SER A 488 -27.27 -7.87 5.07
CA SER A 488 -27.33 -8.54 6.38
C SER A 488 -26.03 -8.45 7.20
N PHE A 489 -25.00 -7.74 6.71
CA PHE A 489 -23.66 -7.68 7.31
C PHE A 489 -23.69 -7.32 8.80
N ASP A 490 -24.44 -6.28 9.19
CA ASP A 490 -24.52 -5.81 10.58
C ASP A 490 -24.99 -6.92 11.54
N GLY A 491 -26.08 -7.59 11.17
CA GLY A 491 -26.63 -8.66 11.97
C GLY A 491 -25.76 -9.91 11.95
N GLU A 492 -25.19 -10.29 10.81
CA GLU A 492 -24.36 -11.50 10.69
C GLU A 492 -23.01 -11.37 11.38
N VAL A 493 -22.42 -10.16 11.37
CA VAL A 493 -21.05 -9.91 11.85
C VAL A 493 -21.05 -9.28 13.23
N PHE A 494 -21.85 -8.25 13.46
CA PHE A 494 -21.87 -7.55 14.75
C PHE A 494 -23.04 -7.95 15.64
N GLY A 495 -24.02 -8.72 15.15
CA GLY A 495 -25.27 -8.95 15.88
C GLY A 495 -26.13 -7.68 16.00
N GLY A 496 -25.81 -6.65 15.20
CA GLY A 496 -26.48 -5.36 15.18
C GLY A 496 -27.82 -5.38 14.43
N ASN A 497 -28.51 -4.26 14.51
CA ASN A 497 -29.78 -4.02 13.82
C ASN A 497 -29.96 -2.51 13.57
N TYR A 498 -29.04 -1.90 12.83
CA TYR A 498 -29.05 -0.47 12.53
C TYR A 498 -30.30 -0.02 11.75
N GLN A 499 -31.02 0.95 12.32
CA GLN A 499 -32.27 1.52 11.75
C GLN A 499 -32.21 3.05 11.65
N GLY A 500 -31.02 3.63 11.56
CA GLY A 500 -30.82 5.07 11.54
C GLY A 500 -30.38 5.63 12.90
N HIS A 501 -30.73 6.87 13.19
CA HIS A 501 -30.27 7.59 14.39
C HIS A 501 -31.36 8.49 14.98
N HIS A 502 -31.17 8.93 16.22
CA HIS A 502 -32.13 9.83 16.90
C HIS A 502 -32.11 11.28 16.41
N GLY A 503 -31.12 11.68 15.60
CA GLY A 503 -31.19 12.92 14.81
C GLY A 503 -31.17 14.19 15.64
N ASN A 504 -30.44 14.21 16.76
CA ASN A 504 -30.13 15.39 17.56
C ASN A 504 -29.11 16.28 16.82
N LYS A 505 -29.59 17.01 15.80
CA LYS A 505 -28.78 17.79 14.84
C LYS A 505 -28.75 19.28 15.16
N GLU A 506 -29.76 19.79 15.86
CA GLU A 506 -29.87 21.22 16.13
C GLU A 506 -28.92 21.64 17.25
N LYS A 507 -28.48 22.90 17.22
CA LYS A 507 -27.53 23.43 18.22
C LYS A 507 -28.03 23.29 19.67
N ASP A 508 -29.35 23.35 19.85
CA ASP A 508 -30.03 23.28 21.13
C ASP A 508 -30.54 21.86 21.46
N ASP A 509 -30.32 20.88 20.57
CA ASP A 509 -30.66 19.49 20.88
C ASP A 509 -29.79 18.96 22.02
N GLU A 510 -30.39 18.13 22.87
CA GLU A 510 -29.66 17.43 23.91
C GLU A 510 -28.57 16.52 23.29
N ARG A 511 -27.36 16.57 23.88
CA ARG A 511 -26.26 15.71 23.45
C ARG A 511 -26.58 14.24 23.71
N THR A 512 -25.94 13.37 22.94
CA THR A 512 -25.92 11.95 23.28
C THR A 512 -25.11 11.77 24.56
N LEU A 513 -25.73 11.14 25.54
CA LEU A 513 -25.09 10.72 26.79
C LEU A 513 -24.90 9.21 26.73
N VAL A 514 -23.71 8.75 27.10
CA VAL A 514 -23.35 7.33 27.12
C VAL A 514 -22.88 6.91 28.50
N TRP A 515 -23.17 5.68 28.89
CA TRP A 515 -22.72 5.11 30.15
C TRP A 515 -22.43 3.62 29.99
N ARG A 516 -21.64 3.10 30.93
CA ARG A 516 -21.37 1.67 30.99
C ARG A 516 -22.61 0.91 31.48
N SER A 517 -22.96 -0.15 30.75
CA SER A 517 -23.99 -1.13 31.14
C SER A 517 -23.40 -2.45 31.67
N SER A 518 -22.12 -2.70 31.42
CA SER A 518 -21.40 -3.88 31.91
C SER A 518 -20.69 -3.59 33.26
N PRO A 519 -20.22 -4.62 33.99
CA PRO A 519 -19.47 -4.41 35.22
C PRO A 519 -18.12 -3.66 35.01
N PRO A 520 -17.68 -2.84 35.99
CA PRO A 520 -16.30 -2.79 36.49
C PRO A 520 -15.13 -3.13 35.58
N ASP A 521 -15.02 -4.44 35.55
CA ASP A 521 -13.88 -5.32 35.41
C ASP A 521 -13.95 -6.07 34.08
N ALA A 522 -14.93 -5.76 33.22
CA ALA A 522 -14.94 -6.20 31.84
C ALA A 522 -13.62 -5.73 31.17
N PRO A 523 -12.77 -6.65 30.66
CA PRO A 523 -11.46 -6.30 30.10
C PRO A 523 -11.50 -5.21 29.02
N LEU A 524 -12.61 -5.14 28.27
CA LEU A 524 -12.84 -4.16 27.22
C LEU A 524 -12.97 -2.71 27.71
N LEU A 525 -13.32 -2.50 28.98
CA LEU A 525 -13.47 -1.18 29.60
C LEU A 525 -12.42 -0.90 30.69
N ALA A 526 -11.41 -1.77 30.82
CA ALA A 526 -10.32 -1.58 31.75
C ALA A 526 -9.59 -0.26 31.48
N GLY A 527 -9.32 0.50 32.55
CA GLY A 527 -8.63 1.80 32.45
C GLY A 527 -9.51 2.98 31.99
N THR A 528 -10.79 2.76 31.67
CA THR A 528 -11.73 3.85 31.34
C THR A 528 -12.31 4.50 32.61
N ASN A 529 -12.53 5.82 32.59
CA ASN A 529 -13.16 6.57 33.67
C ASN A 529 -14.64 6.87 33.41
N LEU A 530 -15.37 5.88 32.88
CA LEU A 530 -16.81 5.98 32.60
C LEU A 530 -17.65 5.76 33.87
N GLN A 531 -17.63 6.74 34.77
CA GLN A 531 -18.46 6.76 35.99
C GLN A 531 -19.76 7.53 35.72
N GLY A 532 -20.82 6.80 35.37
CA GLY A 532 -22.12 7.41 35.04
C GLY A 532 -22.22 7.87 33.59
N GLU A 533 -23.06 8.85 33.35
CA GLU A 533 -23.32 9.37 32.00
C GLU A 533 -22.27 10.40 31.57
N ALA A 534 -21.70 10.20 30.39
CA ALA A 534 -20.74 11.09 29.76
C ALA A 534 -21.26 11.57 28.40
N PRO A 535 -21.11 12.86 28.05
CA PRO A 535 -21.52 13.37 26.75
C PRO A 535 -20.55 12.93 25.65
N THR A 536 -21.07 12.65 24.46
CA THR A 536 -20.32 12.44 23.21
C THR A 536 -20.94 13.29 22.09
N THR A 537 -20.14 13.59 21.07
CA THR A 537 -20.60 14.22 19.82
C THR A 537 -21.07 13.20 18.78
N SER A 538 -20.78 11.91 18.98
CA SER A 538 -21.37 10.83 18.18
C SER A 538 -22.89 10.78 18.33
N TRP A 539 -23.60 10.74 17.20
CA TRP A 539 -25.05 10.53 17.21
C TRP A 539 -25.43 9.14 17.72
N LEU A 540 -26.47 9.08 18.55
CA LEU A 540 -27.07 7.83 19.01
C LEU A 540 -27.80 7.11 17.87
N TYR A 541 -27.34 5.89 17.58
CA TYR A 541 -27.95 5.02 16.57
C TYR A 541 -29.11 4.22 17.16
N LYS A 542 -30.13 3.96 16.34
CA LYS A 542 -31.23 3.06 16.67
C LYS A 542 -30.81 1.64 16.32
N THR A 543 -30.55 0.81 17.31
CA THR A 543 -29.96 -0.53 17.12
C THR A 543 -30.74 -1.64 17.79
N SER A 544 -31.71 -1.30 18.65
CA SER A 544 -32.53 -2.28 19.35
C SER A 544 -33.64 -2.89 18.46
N PRO A 545 -33.99 -4.17 18.67
CA PRO A 545 -33.27 -5.15 19.49
C PRO A 545 -32.01 -5.64 18.77
N LEU A 546 -30.96 -5.93 19.54
CA LEU A 546 -29.78 -6.66 19.07
C LEU A 546 -30.09 -8.16 18.96
N ARG A 547 -29.28 -8.89 18.19
CA ARG A 547 -29.42 -10.36 18.06
C ARG A 547 -29.09 -11.08 19.37
N PRO A 548 -29.73 -12.23 19.67
CA PRO A 548 -29.34 -13.07 20.80
C PRO A 548 -27.85 -13.42 20.75
N GLY A 549 -27.18 -13.36 21.89
CA GLY A 549 -25.73 -13.61 22.01
C GLY A 549 -24.86 -12.34 22.01
N THR A 550 -25.42 -11.16 21.80
CA THR A 550 -24.69 -9.90 22.01
C THR A 550 -24.49 -9.62 23.50
N ASN A 551 -23.29 -9.18 23.88
CA ASN A 551 -22.98 -8.68 25.22
C ASN A 551 -22.81 -7.16 25.20
N VAL A 552 -23.80 -6.44 25.72
CA VAL A 552 -23.81 -4.96 25.72
C VAL A 552 -22.85 -4.41 26.77
N LEU A 553 -21.94 -3.55 26.32
CA LEU A 553 -20.92 -2.91 27.17
C LEU A 553 -21.34 -1.52 27.60
N MET A 554 -21.90 -0.75 26.66
CA MET A 554 -22.32 0.64 26.86
C MET A 554 -23.71 0.87 26.26
N MET A 555 -24.47 1.74 26.92
CA MET A 555 -25.77 2.23 26.48
C MET A 555 -25.71 3.75 26.29
N GLY A 556 -26.67 4.30 25.55
CA GLY A 556 -26.79 5.73 25.33
C GLY A 556 -28.22 6.21 25.23
N ARG A 557 -28.40 7.52 25.46
CA ARG A 557 -29.69 8.22 25.33
C ARG A 557 -29.48 9.63 24.80
N VAL A 558 -30.54 10.18 24.20
CA VAL A 558 -30.63 11.59 23.84
C VAL A 558 -31.79 12.16 24.63
N GLY A 559 -31.50 12.97 25.64
CA GLY A 559 -32.54 13.52 26.48
C GLY A 559 -33.38 12.44 27.15
N GLN A 560 -34.70 12.65 27.17
CA GLN A 560 -35.69 11.68 27.66
C GLN A 560 -36.20 10.71 26.57
N ARG A 561 -35.59 10.70 25.37
CA ARG A 561 -36.04 9.86 24.25
C ARG A 561 -35.85 8.37 24.60
N GLN A 562 -36.84 7.55 24.26
CA GLN A 562 -36.84 6.10 24.45
C GLN A 562 -36.90 5.36 23.09
N PRO A 563 -36.43 4.12 22.99
CA PRO A 563 -35.66 3.41 24.02
C PRO A 563 -34.25 4.02 24.18
N HIS A 564 -33.60 3.72 25.31
CA HIS A 564 -32.14 3.85 25.38
C HIS A 564 -31.51 2.79 24.48
N GLU A 565 -30.45 3.15 23.76
CA GLU A 565 -29.89 2.30 22.70
C GLU A 565 -28.50 1.76 23.09
N PRO A 566 -28.17 0.51 22.72
CA PRO A 566 -26.80 0.01 22.82
C PRO A 566 -25.82 0.83 21.98
N VAL A 567 -24.69 1.17 22.59
CA VAL A 567 -23.62 1.98 22.00
C VAL A 567 -22.41 1.13 21.66
N SER A 568 -22.01 0.21 22.54
CA SER A 568 -20.89 -0.71 22.30
C SER A 568 -21.25 -2.09 22.79
N TRP A 569 -20.88 -3.13 22.05
CA TRP A 569 -21.16 -4.53 22.42
C TRP A 569 -20.18 -5.49 21.74
N THR A 570 -20.14 -6.72 22.24
CA THR A 570 -19.48 -7.84 21.56
C THR A 570 -20.49 -8.85 21.03
N TYR A 571 -20.05 -9.63 20.05
CA TYR A 571 -20.79 -10.72 19.43
C TYR A 571 -19.83 -11.82 18.95
N VAL A 572 -20.36 -12.99 18.62
CA VAL A 572 -19.62 -14.05 17.91
C VAL A 572 -20.30 -14.23 16.56
N HIS A 573 -19.62 -13.86 15.49
CA HIS A 573 -20.21 -13.93 14.14
C HIS A 573 -20.34 -15.38 13.67
N GLN A 574 -21.05 -15.58 12.56
CA GLN A 574 -21.38 -16.92 12.03
C GLN A 574 -20.19 -17.85 11.75
N GLY A 575 -19.00 -17.29 11.52
CA GLY A 575 -17.76 -18.05 11.35
C GLY A 575 -17.09 -18.47 12.67
N GLY A 576 -17.61 -18.04 13.82
CA GLY A 576 -17.11 -18.38 15.16
C GLY A 576 -16.10 -17.40 15.74
N GLY A 577 -15.72 -16.35 15.03
CA GLY A 577 -14.78 -15.35 15.51
C GLY A 577 -15.41 -14.26 16.38
N ARG A 578 -14.56 -13.55 17.11
CA ARG A 578 -14.94 -12.46 18.01
C ARG A 578 -15.28 -11.20 17.21
N SER A 579 -16.38 -10.55 17.55
CA SER A 579 -16.72 -9.24 17.01
C SER A 579 -16.92 -8.21 18.10
N PHE A 580 -16.37 -7.02 17.88
CA PHE A 580 -16.64 -5.83 18.68
C PHE A 580 -17.25 -4.77 17.79
N TYR A 581 -18.30 -4.11 18.25
CA TYR A 581 -18.86 -2.95 17.59
C TYR A 581 -19.03 -1.79 18.55
N THR A 582 -18.77 -0.57 18.08
CA THR A 582 -19.19 0.65 18.75
C THR A 582 -19.83 1.64 17.77
N SER A 583 -20.93 2.26 18.17
CA SER A 583 -21.49 3.41 17.46
C SER A 583 -20.75 4.71 17.78
N LEU A 584 -19.65 4.70 18.54
CA LEU A 584 -18.76 5.85 18.73
C LEU A 584 -17.71 5.92 17.62
N GLY A 585 -16.95 7.02 17.56
CA GLY A 585 -15.90 7.24 16.56
C GLY A 585 -16.09 8.51 15.72
N HIS A 586 -16.78 9.52 16.27
CA HIS A 586 -16.69 10.89 15.78
C HIS A 586 -15.27 11.43 16.04
N PRO A 587 -14.74 12.40 15.26
CA PRO A 587 -13.40 12.95 15.48
C PRO A 587 -13.11 13.37 16.93
N ASP A 588 -14.08 13.96 17.64
CA ASP A 588 -13.89 14.34 19.05
C ASP A 588 -13.77 13.14 19.99
N ASP A 589 -14.35 11.98 19.65
CA ASP A 589 -14.18 10.76 20.45
C ASP A 589 -12.71 10.32 20.44
N PHE A 590 -11.97 10.55 19.33
CA PHE A 590 -10.53 10.29 19.25
C PHE A 590 -9.67 11.28 20.03
N GLN A 591 -10.27 12.29 20.68
CA GLN A 591 -9.62 13.14 21.68
C GLN A 591 -9.92 12.68 23.12
N ASN A 592 -10.83 11.70 23.28
CA ASN A 592 -11.21 11.16 24.58
C ASN A 592 -10.37 9.92 24.92
N THR A 593 -9.62 9.99 26.01
CA THR A 593 -8.77 8.89 26.49
C THR A 593 -9.53 7.61 26.81
N ASP A 594 -10.79 7.71 27.26
CA ASP A 594 -11.62 6.54 27.55
C ASP A 594 -12.03 5.81 26.26
N PHE A 595 -12.33 6.55 25.20
CA PHE A 595 -12.64 5.97 23.89
C PHE A 595 -11.38 5.32 23.28
N ILE A 596 -10.24 5.99 23.34
CA ILE A 596 -8.95 5.44 22.88
C ILE A 596 -8.62 4.14 23.63
N ALA A 597 -8.75 4.14 24.97
CA ALA A 597 -8.50 2.97 25.79
C ALA A 597 -9.46 1.82 25.45
N MET A 598 -10.77 2.09 25.33
CA MET A 598 -11.74 1.07 24.93
C MET A 598 -11.42 0.49 23.55
N LEU A 599 -11.07 1.34 22.57
CA LEU A 599 -10.76 0.89 21.22
C LEU A 599 -9.47 0.05 21.18
N LYS A 600 -8.42 0.43 21.93
CA LYS A 600 -7.21 -0.38 22.09
C LYS A 600 -7.50 -1.71 22.78
N ASN A 601 -8.27 -1.70 23.86
CA ASN A 601 -8.68 -2.93 24.55
C ASN A 601 -9.49 -3.85 23.64
N ALA A 602 -10.34 -3.29 22.78
CA ALA A 602 -11.10 -4.05 21.79
C ALA A 602 -10.20 -4.70 20.73
N VAL A 603 -9.18 -3.99 20.26
CA VAL A 603 -8.15 -4.57 19.38
C VAL A 603 -7.44 -5.73 20.08
N ASP A 604 -6.93 -5.50 21.29
CA ASP A 604 -6.18 -6.50 22.06
C ASP A 604 -7.04 -7.74 22.37
N TRP A 605 -8.31 -7.54 22.75
CA TRP A 605 -9.27 -8.60 23.00
C TRP A 605 -9.60 -9.41 21.74
N CYS A 606 -9.68 -8.76 20.58
CA CYS A 606 -9.92 -9.44 19.31
C CYS A 606 -8.77 -10.36 18.93
N VAL A 607 -7.52 -9.91 19.07
CA VAL A 607 -6.32 -10.66 18.65
C VAL A 607 -5.73 -11.56 19.74
N ALA A 608 -6.23 -11.49 20.97
CA ALA A 608 -5.84 -12.39 22.04
C ALA A 608 -6.16 -13.85 21.68
N PRO A 609 -5.25 -14.80 21.99
CA PRO A 609 -5.35 -16.20 21.57
C PRO A 609 -6.57 -16.96 22.09
#